data_AF-A0A523H539-F1
#
_entry.id   AF-A0A523H539-F1
#
_cell.length_a   1.000
_cell.length_b   1.000
_cell.length_c   1.000
_cell.angle_alpha   90.00
_cell.angle_beta   90.00
_cell.angle_gamma   90.00
#
_symmetry.space_group_name_H-M   'P 1'
#
loop_
_entity.id
_entity.type
_entity.pdbx_description
1 polymer ?
#
loop_
_entity_poly.entity_id
_entity_poly.type
_entity_poly.pdbx_seq_one_letter_code
_entity_poly.pdbx_strand_id
1 'polypeptide(L)'
;MTNKIMVPELTESIAFVSDIHGVYENLIAATELRPDIRHWFCAGDVVDMFMQPHYNLPTVRLMIKLRIPSVRGNHDYHVTKNFLNIFEDESQGYLKQLPLYLDILFAELKIRIY
;
A
#
# COMPACT_ATOMS: atom_id res chain seq x y z
N MET A 1 -15.87 -5.79 8.83
CA MET A 1 -16.07 -4.42 8.30
C MET A 1 -15.62 -4.42 6.84
N THR A 2 -16.38 -3.83 5.92
CA THR A 2 -15.99 -3.73 4.50
C THR A 2 -14.97 -2.59 4.31
N ASN A 3 -13.82 -2.89 3.70
CA ASN A 3 -12.77 -1.90 3.41
C ASN A 3 -13.19 -1.10 2.17
N LYS A 4 -13.91 -0.01 2.42
CA LYS A 4 -14.46 0.85 1.37
C LYS A 4 -13.83 2.23 1.47
N ILE A 5 -13.24 2.70 0.38
CA ILE A 5 -12.67 4.05 0.26
C ILE A 5 -13.50 4.84 -0.76
N MET A 6 -13.93 6.03 -0.35
CA MET A 6 -14.66 6.96 -1.21
C MET A 6 -13.68 8.00 -1.76
N VAL A 7 -13.59 8.10 -3.09
CA VAL A 7 -12.85 9.17 -3.76
C VAL A 7 -13.86 10.22 -4.26
N PRO A 8 -13.71 11.51 -3.89
CA PRO A 8 -14.52 12.62 -4.42
C PRO A 8 -14.47 12.76 -5.96
N GLU A 9 -15.32 13.62 -6.52
CA GLU A 9 -15.67 13.82 -7.95
C GLU A 9 -14.63 13.49 -9.05
N LEU A 10 -15.14 13.21 -10.27
CA LEU A 10 -14.46 12.89 -11.55
C LEU A 10 -13.28 13.80 -12.00
N THR A 11 -12.95 14.84 -11.23
CA THR A 11 -11.78 15.70 -11.46
C THR A 11 -10.51 15.19 -10.77
N GLU A 12 -10.63 14.19 -9.90
CA GLU A 12 -9.49 13.61 -9.21
C GLU A 12 -8.88 12.43 -9.98
N SER A 13 -7.57 12.29 -9.88
CA SER A 13 -6.78 11.29 -10.60
C SER A 13 -6.32 10.21 -9.63
N ILE A 14 -6.45 8.96 -10.07
CA ILE A 14 -6.06 7.79 -9.29
C ILE A 14 -4.90 7.08 -9.96
N ALA A 15 -3.99 6.52 -9.15
CA ALA A 15 -2.94 5.62 -9.62
C ALA A 15 -2.94 4.33 -8.81
N PHE A 16 -2.70 3.24 -9.52
CA PHE A 16 -2.50 1.92 -8.93
C PHE A 16 -1.01 1.57 -9.09
N VAL A 17 -0.37 1.25 -7.97
CA VAL A 17 0.99 0.72 -7.91
C VAL A 17 0.89 -0.79 -7.77
N SER A 18 1.66 -1.53 -8.56
CA SER A 18 1.84 -2.97 -8.39
C SER A 18 2.72 -3.26 -7.15
N ASP A 19 3.33 -4.44 -7.14
CA ASP A 19 4.29 -4.89 -6.13
C ASP A 19 5.43 -3.86 -5.95
N ILE A 20 5.76 -3.57 -4.69
CA ILE A 20 6.81 -2.61 -4.32
C ILE A 20 8.05 -3.35 -3.80
N HIS A 21 7.86 -4.47 -3.09
CA HIS A 21 8.92 -5.35 -2.61
C HIS A 21 10.05 -4.61 -1.86
N GLY A 22 9.70 -3.67 -0.98
CA GLY A 22 10.71 -2.93 -0.21
C GLY A 22 11.53 -1.90 -1.01
N VAL A 23 11.27 -1.71 -2.31
CA VAL A 23 11.99 -0.74 -3.17
C VAL A 23 11.31 0.63 -3.12
N TYR A 24 11.46 1.34 -2.00
CA TYR A 24 10.75 2.60 -1.74
C TYR A 24 11.13 3.72 -2.72
N GLU A 25 12.34 3.69 -3.29
CA GLU A 25 12.86 4.72 -4.19
C GLU A 25 11.99 4.85 -5.45
N ASN A 26 11.50 3.71 -5.96
CA ASN A 26 10.60 3.71 -7.12
C ASN A 26 9.25 4.35 -6.80
N LEU A 27 8.74 4.12 -5.58
CA LEU A 27 7.49 4.74 -5.12
C LEU A 27 7.67 6.25 -4.93
N ILE A 28 8.78 6.70 -4.33
CA ILE A 28 9.09 8.14 -4.22
C ILE A 28 9.14 8.76 -5.61
N ALA A 29 9.96 8.21 -6.52
CA ALA A 29 10.12 8.74 -7.86
C ALA A 29 8.78 8.81 -8.61
N ALA A 30 7.93 7.78 -8.49
CA ALA A 30 6.60 7.78 -9.09
C ALA A 30 5.72 8.92 -8.56
N THR A 31 5.73 9.16 -7.24
CA THR A 31 4.92 10.22 -6.61
C THR A 31 5.44 11.62 -6.96
N GLU A 32 6.75 11.78 -7.14
CA GLU A 32 7.37 13.06 -7.54
C GLU A 32 7.14 13.37 -9.02
N LEU A 33 7.16 12.36 -9.89
CA LEU A 33 6.92 12.51 -11.33
C LEU A 33 5.46 12.75 -11.68
N ARG A 34 4.53 12.37 -10.80
CA ARG A 34 3.09 12.45 -11.01
C ARG A 34 2.40 13.22 -9.87
N PRO A 35 2.75 14.51 -9.67
CA PRO A 35 2.13 15.35 -8.63
C PRO A 35 0.66 15.66 -8.93
N ASP A 36 0.22 15.38 -10.16
CA ASP A 36 -1.17 15.47 -10.57
C ASP A 36 -2.05 14.37 -9.94
N ILE A 37 -1.48 13.24 -9.50
CA ILE A 37 -2.21 12.13 -8.88
C ILE A 37 -2.65 12.49 -7.47
N ARG A 38 -3.96 12.38 -7.20
CA ARG A 38 -4.55 12.68 -5.89
C ARG A 38 -4.66 11.46 -4.99
N HIS A 39 -4.94 10.29 -5.56
CA HIS A 39 -5.12 9.06 -4.80
C HIS A 39 -4.24 7.95 -5.34
N TRP A 40 -3.44 7.38 -4.45
CA TRP A 40 -2.58 6.25 -4.75
C TRP A 40 -3.12 5.03 -4.03
N PHE A 41 -3.11 3.89 -4.71
CA PHE A 41 -3.46 2.59 -4.15
C PHE A 41 -2.40 1.58 -4.56
N CYS A 42 -2.15 0.58 -3.71
CA CYS A 42 -1.21 -0.50 -4.00
C CYS A 42 -1.92 -1.85 -4.12
N ALA A 43 -1.48 -2.66 -5.06
CA ALA A 43 -1.99 -4.01 -5.35
C ALA A 43 -1.38 -5.11 -4.45
N GLY A 44 -0.66 -4.73 -3.39
CA GLY A 44 -0.04 -5.65 -2.45
C GLY A 44 1.46 -5.77 -2.64
N ASP A 45 2.04 -6.69 -1.90
CA ASP A 45 3.48 -6.97 -1.88
C ASP A 45 4.30 -5.69 -1.66
N VAL A 46 3.90 -4.96 -0.62
CA VAL A 46 4.59 -3.76 -0.13
C VAL A 46 5.99 -4.13 0.36
N VAL A 47 6.11 -5.27 1.02
CA VAL A 47 7.36 -5.82 1.55
C VAL A 47 7.86 -6.99 0.69
N ASP A 48 9.16 -7.25 0.77
CA ASP A 48 9.77 -8.45 0.20
C ASP A 48 10.08 -9.45 1.32
N MET A 49 9.60 -10.69 1.18
CA MET A 49 9.84 -11.77 2.14
C MET A 49 11.25 -12.36 2.07
N PHE A 50 11.97 -12.14 0.97
CA PHE A 50 13.34 -12.63 0.78
C PHE A 50 14.40 -11.64 1.26
N MET A 51 14.02 -10.38 1.46
CA MET A 51 14.88 -9.31 1.94
C MET A 51 15.01 -9.34 3.46
N GLN A 52 16.14 -8.85 3.97
CA GLN A 52 16.23 -8.60 5.41
C GLN A 52 15.19 -7.55 5.81
N PRO A 53 14.50 -7.71 6.94
CA PRO A 53 13.34 -6.88 7.25
C PRO A 53 13.62 -5.38 7.42
N HIS A 54 14.86 -5.00 7.76
CA HIS A 54 15.25 -3.60 7.82
C HIS A 54 15.21 -2.90 6.44
N TYR A 55 15.33 -3.64 5.34
CA TYR A 55 15.15 -3.10 3.97
C TYR A 55 13.69 -2.79 3.64
N ASN A 56 12.74 -3.46 4.28
CA ASN A 56 11.30 -3.23 4.07
C ASN A 56 10.79 -1.99 4.82
N LEU A 57 11.45 -1.61 5.92
CA LEU A 57 10.99 -0.56 6.83
C LEU A 57 10.83 0.81 6.15
N PRO A 58 11.76 1.28 5.28
CA PRO A 58 11.58 2.53 4.54
C PRO A 58 10.31 2.55 3.69
N THR A 59 9.99 1.46 2.99
CA THR A 59 8.76 1.37 2.18
C THR A 59 7.53 1.46 3.06
N VAL A 60 7.47 0.68 4.15
CA VAL A 60 6.30 0.69 5.04
C VAL A 60 6.09 2.09 5.64
N ARG A 61 7.16 2.75 6.09
CA ARG A 61 7.10 4.14 6.58
C ARG A 61 6.62 5.11 5.51
N LEU A 62 7.05 4.95 4.27
CA LEU A 62 6.60 5.79 3.15
C LEU A 62 5.11 5.59 2.85
N MET A 63 4.64 4.34 2.81
CA MET A 63 3.22 4.01 2.62
C MET A 63 2.35 4.65 3.70
N ILE A 64 2.78 4.58 4.97
CA ILE A 64 2.10 5.23 6.11
C ILE A 64 2.10 6.76 5.93
N LYS A 65 3.27 7.35 5.68
CA LYS A 65 3.44 8.81 5.53
C LYS A 65 2.55 9.37 4.43
N LEU A 66 2.50 8.69 3.29
CA LEU A 66 1.69 9.06 2.13
C LEU A 66 0.23 8.58 2.22
N ARG A 67 -0.11 7.83 3.27
CA ARG A 67 -1.43 7.22 3.50
C ARG A 67 -1.92 6.40 2.30
N ILE A 68 -1.03 5.68 1.64
CA ILE A 68 -1.35 4.84 0.48
C ILE A 68 -2.00 3.55 0.98
N PRO A 69 -3.27 3.28 0.66
CA PRO A 69 -3.90 2.02 0.98
C PRO A 69 -3.34 0.91 0.09
N SER A 70 -3.18 -0.29 0.64
CA SER A 70 -2.77 -1.48 -0.09
C SER A 70 -3.68 -2.64 0.23
N VAL A 71 -3.87 -3.58 -0.69
CA VAL A 71 -4.29 -4.94 -0.34
C VAL A 71 -3.11 -5.72 0.25
N ARG A 72 -3.38 -6.90 0.81
CA ARG A 72 -2.37 -7.79 1.37
C ARG A 72 -1.94 -8.80 0.32
N GLY A 73 -0.72 -8.63 -0.19
CA GLY A 73 -0.07 -9.62 -1.03
C GLY A 73 0.45 -10.82 -0.24
N ASN A 74 0.99 -11.82 -0.93
CA ASN A 74 1.53 -13.02 -0.31
C ASN A 74 2.81 -12.70 0.49
N HIS A 75 3.67 -11.80 0.01
CA HIS A 75 4.87 -11.42 0.76
C HIS A 75 4.49 -10.70 2.05
N ASP A 76 3.51 -9.80 1.99
CA ASP A 76 2.98 -9.10 3.17
C ASP A 76 2.44 -10.09 4.21
N TYR A 77 1.69 -11.11 3.76
CA TYR A 77 1.19 -12.18 4.64
C TYR A 77 2.34 -12.96 5.29
N HIS A 78 3.34 -13.37 4.50
CA HIS A 78 4.48 -14.13 5.01
C HIS A 78 5.30 -13.33 6.03
N VAL A 79 5.56 -12.05 5.75
CA VAL A 79 6.28 -11.16 6.67
C VAL A 79 5.46 -10.92 7.93
N THR A 80 4.16 -10.65 7.81
CA THR A 80 3.28 -10.46 8.97
C THR A 80 3.24 -11.70 9.87
N LYS A 81 3.33 -12.90 9.30
CA LYS A 81 3.28 -14.15 10.07
C LYS A 81 4.59 -14.46 10.79
N ASN A 82 5.74 -14.20 10.16
CA ASN A 82 7.02 -14.73 10.62
C ASN A 82 7.98 -13.66 11.17
N PHE A 83 7.79 -12.41 10.76
CA PHE A 83 8.81 -11.36 10.90
C PHE A 83 8.21 -10.03 11.36
N LEU A 84 6.99 -10.01 11.87
CA LEU A 84 6.29 -8.76 12.19
C LEU A 84 6.91 -8.01 13.38
N ASN A 85 7.42 -8.74 14.36
CA ASN A 85 7.94 -8.21 15.62
C ASN A 85 9.21 -7.36 15.48
N ILE A 86 9.86 -7.36 14.32
CA ILE A 86 11.04 -6.52 14.05
C ILE A 86 10.68 -5.16 13.44
N PHE A 87 9.42 -4.97 13.04
CA PHE A 87 8.91 -3.68 12.61
C PHE A 87 8.53 -2.85 13.83
N GLU A 88 8.59 -1.53 13.68
CA GLU A 88 8.08 -0.58 14.68
C GLU A 88 6.56 -0.70 14.81
N ASP A 89 6.00 -0.32 15.96
CA ASP A 89 4.58 -0.52 16.28
C ASP A 89 3.62 0.03 15.20
N GLU A 90 3.93 1.21 14.65
CA GLU A 90 3.13 1.82 13.58
C GLU A 90 3.20 1.00 12.28
N SER A 91 4.39 0.52 11.92
CA SER A 91 4.61 -0.35 10.77
C SER A 91 3.94 -1.71 10.94
N GLN A 92 3.96 -2.27 12.16
CA GLN A 92 3.20 -3.46 12.48
C GLN A 92 1.69 -3.23 12.34
N GLY A 93 1.20 -2.09 12.83
CA GLY A 93 -0.19 -1.68 12.69
C GLY A 93 -0.61 -1.64 11.22
N TYR A 94 0.20 -0.99 10.38
CA TYR A 94 -0.03 -0.90 8.94
C TYR A 94 -0.07 -2.28 8.25
N LEU A 95 0.88 -3.16 8.53
CA LEU A 95 0.92 -4.50 7.91
C LEU A 95 -0.24 -5.40 8.38
N LYS A 96 -0.62 -5.33 9.67
CA LYS A 96 -1.73 -6.10 10.24
C LYS A 96 -3.09 -5.72 9.66
N GLN A 97 -3.27 -4.45 9.30
CA GLN A 97 -4.55 -3.95 8.77
C GLN A 97 -4.70 -4.17 7.25
N LEU A 98 -3.66 -4.65 6.54
CA LEU A 98 -3.75 -4.88 5.11
C LEU A 98 -4.87 -5.89 4.80
N PRO A 99 -5.91 -5.47 4.04
CA PRO A 99 -7.04 -6.30 3.74
C PRO A 99 -6.80 -7.23 2.55
N LEU A 100 -7.61 -8.28 2.44
CA LEU A 100 -7.60 -9.18 1.28
C LEU A 100 -8.12 -8.56 -0.02
N TYR A 101 -8.83 -7.44 0.08
CA TYR A 101 -9.33 -6.68 -1.05
C TYR A 101 -9.65 -5.25 -0.62
N LEU A 102 -9.62 -4.33 -1.57
CA LEU A 102 -10.02 -2.94 -1.40
C LEU A 102 -11.16 -2.61 -2.37
N ASP A 103 -12.27 -2.11 -1.84
CA ASP A 103 -13.34 -1.53 -2.66
C ASP A 103 -13.15 0.00 -2.74
N ILE A 104 -12.86 0.50 -3.93
CA ILE A 104 -12.71 1.92 -4.21
C ILE A 104 -13.95 2.38 -4.97
N LEU A 105 -14.65 3.37 -4.43
CA LEU A 105 -15.69 4.06 -5.16
C LEU A 105 -15.13 5.35 -5.73
N PHE A 106 -15.17 5.44 -7.05
CA PHE A 106 -14.72 6.59 -7.82
C PHE A 106 -15.89 7.10 -8.65
N ALA A 107 -16.51 8.21 -8.22
CA ALA A 107 -17.82 8.65 -8.70
C ALA A 107 -18.86 7.51 -8.66
N GLU A 108 -19.36 7.06 -9.82
CA GLU A 108 -20.32 5.95 -9.94
C GLU A 108 -19.65 4.59 -10.20
N LEU A 109 -18.33 4.57 -10.41
CA LEU A 109 -17.56 3.35 -10.68
C LEU A 109 -17.10 2.70 -9.37
N LYS A 110 -17.26 1.38 -9.30
CA LYS A 110 -16.68 0.56 -8.23
C LYS A 110 -15.49 -0.23 -8.79
N ILE A 111 -14.31 0.03 -8.26
CA ILE A 111 -13.09 -0.72 -8.56
C ILE A 111 -12.79 -1.60 -7.36
N ARG A 112 -12.53 -2.89 -7.61
CA ARG A 112 -12.04 -3.81 -6.58
C ARG A 112 -10.61 -4.22 -6.91
N ILE A 113 -9.71 -3.96 -5.98
CA ILE A 113 -8.35 -4.53 -5.99
C ILE A 113 -8.38 -5.80 -5.14
N TYR A 114 -7.75 -6.86 -5.64
CA TYR A 114 -7.53 -8.11 -4.93
C TYR A 114 -6.06 -8.20 -4.53
#